data_AF-A0AB37HRU3-F1
#
_entry.id   AF-A0AB37HRU3-F1
#
_cell.length_a   1.000
_cell.length_b   1.000
_cell.length_c   1.000
_cell.angle_alpha   90.00
_cell.angle_beta   90.00
_cell.angle_gamma   90.00
#
_symmetry.space_group_name_H-M   'P 1'
#
loop_
_entity.id
_entity.type
_entity.pdbx_description
1 polymer ?
#
loop_
_entity_poly.entity_id
_entity_poly.type
_entity_poly.pdbx_seq_one_letter_code
_entity_poly.pdbx_strand_id
1 'polypeptide(L)'
;MCTILGISRASYYKWKNREESQSERFNNELKDEIFRIYHEHDGKYGSRRIHKYLRAHTKFQVNHKRVYRIMKKYGLITSNNL
;
A
#
# COMPACT_ATOMS: atom_id res chain seq x y z
N MET A 1 -20.90 -6.38 -30.88
CA MET A 1 -19.53 -6.89 -30.76
C MET A 1 -18.79 -6.11 -29.67
N CYS A 2 -18.69 -6.47 -28.40
CA CYS A 2 -19.21 -7.57 -27.60
C CYS A 2 -19.53 -7.01 -26.21
N THR A 3 -20.70 -7.41 -25.73
CA THR A 3 -21.28 -7.21 -24.42
C THR A 3 -20.64 -8.22 -23.47
N ILE A 4 -19.69 -7.82 -22.63
CA ILE A 4 -19.15 -8.73 -21.58
C ILE A 4 -19.28 -8.13 -20.18
N LEU A 5 -19.20 -6.81 -20.03
CA LEU A 5 -19.55 -6.08 -18.82
C LEU A 5 -20.05 -4.71 -19.29
N GLY A 6 -21.15 -4.16 -18.78
CA GLY A 6 -21.78 -2.90 -19.24
C GLY A 6 -20.97 -1.62 -19.03
N ILE A 7 -19.67 -1.65 -19.30
CA ILE A 7 -18.69 -0.60 -19.11
C ILE A 7 -18.41 -0.04 -20.50
N SER A 8 -18.71 1.24 -20.73
CA SER A 8 -18.41 1.89 -22.01
C SER A 8 -16.91 1.84 -22.29
N ARG A 9 -16.51 1.78 -23.57
CA ARG A 9 -15.08 1.85 -23.97
C ARG A 9 -14.38 3.06 -23.34
N ALA A 10 -15.06 4.19 -23.20
CA ALA A 10 -14.53 5.38 -22.52
C ALA A 10 -14.21 5.11 -21.04
N SER A 11 -15.06 4.36 -20.32
CA SER A 11 -14.79 3.94 -18.95
C SER A 11 -13.64 2.93 -18.85
N TYR A 12 -13.50 2.03 -19.83
CA TYR A 12 -12.36 1.09 -19.92
C TYR A 12 -11.03 1.83 -20.15
N TYR A 13 -10.96 2.75 -21.11
CA TYR A 13 -9.75 3.54 -21.36
C TYR A 13 -9.50 4.58 -20.26
N LYS A 14 -10.52 5.11 -19.60
CA LYS A 14 -10.38 6.00 -18.42
C LYS A 14 -9.85 5.26 -17.18
N TRP A 15 -10.15 3.97 -17.04
CA TRP A 15 -9.53 3.12 -16.02
C TRP A 15 -8.07 2.78 -16.40
N LYS A 16 -7.82 2.49 -17.69
CA LYS A 16 -6.50 2.11 -18.20
C LYS A 16 -5.49 3.28 -18.29
N ASN A 17 -5.95 4.50 -18.55
CA ASN A 17 -5.15 5.73 -18.68
C ASN A 17 -5.27 6.66 -17.46
N ARG A 18 -5.68 6.17 -16.28
CA ARG A 18 -5.57 6.99 -15.08
C ARG A 18 -4.09 7.21 -14.80
N GLU A 19 -3.64 8.45 -14.92
CA GLU A 19 -2.42 8.89 -14.25
C GLU A 19 -2.52 8.46 -12.79
N GLU A 20 -1.44 7.88 -12.25
CA GLU A 20 -1.40 7.39 -10.87
C GLU A 20 -1.99 8.46 -9.96
N SER A 21 -3.11 8.12 -9.33
CA SER A 21 -3.80 9.07 -8.48
C SER A 21 -2.83 9.50 -7.37
N GLN A 22 -3.00 10.71 -6.83
CA GLN A 22 -2.17 11.16 -5.70
C GLN A 22 -2.16 10.13 -4.55
N SER A 23 -3.26 9.38 -4.40
CA SER A 23 -3.36 8.26 -3.46
C SER A 23 -2.50 7.05 -3.83
N GLU A 24 -2.36 6.71 -5.11
CA GLU A 24 -1.49 5.61 -5.58
C GLU A 24 -0.02 5.97 -5.46
N ARG A 25 0.38 7.18 -5.87
CA ARG A 25 1.75 7.67 -5.66
C ARG A 25 2.13 7.64 -4.19
N PHE A 26 1.24 8.17 -3.33
CA PHE A 26 1.44 8.12 -1.89
C PHE A 26 1.54 6.69 -1.35
N ASN A 27 0.72 5.76 -1.85
CA ASN A 27 0.79 4.35 -1.44
C ASN A 27 2.08 3.68 -1.92
N ASN A 28 2.62 4.05 -3.09
CA ASN A 28 3.89 3.58 -3.61
C ASN A 28 5.05 4.10 -2.74
N GLU A 29 5.11 5.40 -2.47
CA GLU A 29 6.12 5.99 -1.57
C GLU A 29 6.07 5.35 -0.17
N LEU A 30 4.86 5.20 0.38
CA LEU A 30 4.67 4.59 1.69
C LEU A 30 5.09 3.11 1.70
N LYS A 31 4.84 2.38 0.59
CA LYS A 31 5.27 1.00 0.45
C LYS A 31 6.80 0.93 0.47
N ASP A 32 7.48 1.76 -0.32
CA ASP A 32 8.94 1.72 -0.42
C ASP A 32 9.60 2.01 0.94
N GLU A 33 9.05 2.97 1.69
CA GLU A 33 9.51 3.25 3.05
C GLU A 33 9.24 2.09 4.03
N ILE A 34 8.06 1.46 3.95
CA ILE A 34 7.76 0.26 4.75
C ILE A 34 8.76 -0.86 4.44
N PHE A 35 9.08 -1.10 3.17
CA PHE A 35 10.06 -2.10 2.76
C PHE A 35 11.45 -1.78 3.28
N ARG A 36 11.89 -0.53 3.16
CA ARG A 36 13.17 -0.07 3.69
C ARG A 36 13.30 -0.37 5.19
N ILE A 37 12.32 0.06 5.98
CA ILE A 37 12.30 -0.16 7.45
C ILE A 37 12.23 -1.66 7.76
N TYR A 38 11.44 -2.43 7.00
CA TYR A 38 11.33 -3.86 7.19
C TYR A 38 12.67 -4.56 6.97
N HIS A 39 13.38 -4.24 5.88
CA HIS A 39 14.69 -4.82 5.58
C HIS A 39 15.80 -4.33 6.52
N GLU A 40 15.79 -3.06 6.92
CA GLU A 40 16.72 -2.49 7.89
C GLU A 40 16.67 -3.20 9.26
N HIS A 41 15.51 -3.76 9.61
CA HIS A 41 15.29 -4.51 10.84
C HIS A 41 15.17 -6.02 10.65
N ASP A 42 15.72 -6.58 9.56
CA ASP A 42 15.71 -8.03 9.22
C ASP A 42 14.30 -8.66 9.23
N GLY A 43 13.26 -7.89 8.92
CA GLY A 43 11.88 -8.35 8.95
C GLY A 43 11.29 -8.61 10.34
N LYS A 44 12.01 -8.23 11.42
CA LYS A 44 11.54 -8.39 12.82
C LYS A 44 10.39 -7.44 13.15
N TYR A 45 10.21 -6.38 12.37
CA TYR A 45 9.22 -5.35 12.66
C TYR A 45 7.88 -5.67 11.99
N GLY A 46 6.88 -5.96 12.83
CA GLY A 46 5.49 -6.04 12.40
C GLY A 46 4.85 -4.65 12.20
N SER A 47 3.60 -4.65 11.72
CA SER A 47 2.85 -3.44 11.34
C SER A 47 2.79 -2.34 12.40
N ARG A 48 2.66 -2.70 13.68
CA ARG A 48 2.65 -1.74 14.79
C ARG A 48 4.00 -1.03 14.97
N ARG A 49 5.11 -1.78 14.88
CA ARG A 49 6.46 -1.23 15.03
C ARG A 49 6.83 -0.34 13.85
N ILE A 50 6.52 -0.80 12.62
CA ILE A 50 6.73 0.02 11.42
C ILE A 50 5.89 1.29 11.46
N HIS A 51 4.62 1.22 11.87
CA HIS A 51 3.79 2.42 12.01
C HIS A 51 4.39 3.44 13.00
N LYS A 52 4.87 2.98 14.16
CA LYS A 52 5.55 3.85 15.14
C LYS A 52 6.83 4.45 14.57
N TYR A 53 7.62 3.65 13.85
CA TYR A 53 8.85 4.12 13.21
C TYR A 53 8.56 5.18 12.14
N LEU A 54 7.61 4.91 11.24
CA LEU A 54 7.15 5.86 10.23
C LEU A 54 6.76 7.19 10.87
N ARG A 55 5.95 7.15 11.94
CA ARG A 55 5.48 8.38 12.58
C ARG A 55 6.60 9.17 13.28
N ALA A 56 7.64 8.49 13.77
CA ALA A 56 8.74 9.10 14.53
C ALA A 56 9.89 9.58 13.65
N HIS A 57 10.21 8.85 12.57
CA HIS A 57 11.40 9.09 11.75
C HIS A 57 11.08 9.58 10.34
N THR A 58 9.80 9.64 9.96
CA THR A 58 9.38 10.08 8.63
C THR A 58 8.23 11.09 8.72
N LYS A 59 7.95 11.76 7.60
CA LYS A 59 6.81 12.68 7.46
C LYS A 59 5.45 11.97 7.29
N PHE A 60 5.42 10.63 7.24
CA PHE A 60 4.20 9.87 6.95
C PHE A 60 3.28 9.79 8.18
N GLN A 61 2.23 10.60 8.21
CA GLN A 61 1.14 10.50 9.19
C GLN A 61 0.04 9.58 8.66
N VAL A 62 0.27 8.26 8.75
CA VAL A 62 -0.63 7.24 8.19
C VAL A 62 -1.24 6.38 9.28
N ASN A 63 -2.49 5.94 9.11
CA ASN A 63 -3.14 5.04 10.06
C ASN A 63 -2.45 3.66 10.07
N HIS A 64 -2.26 3.07 11.26
CA HIS A 64 -1.73 1.71 11.42
C HIS A 64 -2.48 0.66 10.57
N LYS A 65 -3.80 0.81 10.35
CA LYS A 65 -4.60 -0.08 9.48
C LYS A 65 -4.13 -0.02 8.02
N ARG A 66 -3.69 1.16 7.56
CA ARG A 66 -3.15 1.34 6.20
C ARG A 66 -1.81 0.64 6.04
N VAL A 67 -0.92 0.80 7.02
CA VAL A 67 0.37 0.08 7.08
C VAL A 67 0.13 -1.43 7.07
N TYR A 68 -0.78 -1.93 7.91
CA TYR A 68 -1.16 -3.35 7.94
C TYR A 68 -1.65 -3.86 6.57
N ARG A 69 -2.54 -3.12 5.89
CA ARG A 69 -3.03 -3.50 4.56
C ARG A 69 -1.91 -3.58 3.53
N ILE A 70 -0.97 -2.63 3.54
CA ILE A 70 0.18 -2.64 2.62
C ILE A 70 1.08 -3.82 2.91
N MET A 71 1.47 -4.01 4.18
CA MET A 71 2.31 -5.15 4.58
C MET A 71 1.66 -6.49 4.22
N LYS A 72 0.35 -6.64 4.47
CA LYS A 72 -0.40 -7.85 4.11
C LYS A 72 -0.45 -8.06 2.59
N LYS A 73 -0.69 -6.99 1.81
CA LYS A 73 -0.73 -7.05 0.34
C LYS A 73 0.59 -7.55 -0.25
N TYR A 74 1.71 -7.21 0.38
CA TYR A 74 3.05 -7.57 -0.09
C TYR A 74 3.70 -8.74 0.69
N GLY A 75 2.93 -9.46 1.51
CA GLY A 75 3.43 -10.65 2.20
C GLY A 75 4.45 -10.39 3.33
N LEU A 76 4.58 -9.15 3.80
CA LEU A 76 5.53 -8.78 4.86
C LEU A 76 5.07 -9.21 6.27
N ILE A 77 3.83 -9.69 6.40
CA ILE A 77 3.28 -10.20 7.66
C ILE A 77 2.49 -11.47 7.40
N THR A 78 2.67 -12.45 8.29
CA THR A 78 1.78 -13.62 8.38
C THR A 78 0.53 -13.20 9.15
N SER A 79 -0.65 -13.51 8.60
CA SER A 79 -1.94 -13.11 9.19
C SER A 79 -2.24 -13.93 10.45
N ASN A 80 -1.62 -13.63 11.60
CA ASN A 80 -2.13 -14.07 12.90
C ASN A 80 -2.82 -12.89 13.59
N ASN A 81 -4.15 -12.81 13.39
CA ASN A 81 -5.04 -12.24 14.39
C ASN A 81 -5.20 -13.31 15.47
N LEU A 82 -4.56 -13.12 16.62
CA LEU A 82 -5.10 -13.56 17.90
C LEU A 82 -5.61 -12.31 18.62
#